data_AF-A0A6M1M8B7-F1
#
_entry.id   AF-A0A6M1M8B7-F1
#
_cell.length_a   1.000
_cell.length_b   1.000
_cell.length_c   1.000
_cell.angle_alpha   90.00
_cell.angle_beta   90.00
_cell.angle_gamma   90.00
#
_symmetry.space_group_name_H-M   'P 1'
#
loop_
_entity.id
_entity.type
_entity.pdbx_description
1 polymer ?
#
loop_
_entity_poly.entity_id
_entity_poly.type
_entity_poly.pdbx_seq_one_letter_code
_entity_poly.pdbx_strand_id
1 'polypeptide(L)' 'MKSAISMRALQKMSAGAIQALPHPAPIENGTATVGVLLPIHSGPEEYMQKVPADIRAAAAKHSPEEEAAIDRLRAERGAE' A
#
# COMPACT_ATOMS: atom_id res chain seq x y z
N MET A 1 0.98 8.97 18.39
CA MET A 1 1.15 10.17 17.54
C MET A 1 1.76 9.70 16.22
N LYS A 2 1.06 9.83 15.09
CA LYS A 2 1.64 9.57 13.76
C LYS A 2 2.57 10.74 13.44
N SER A 3 3.87 10.59 13.67
CA SER A 3 4.85 11.61 13.31
C SER A 3 5.05 11.59 11.80
N ALA A 4 4.48 12.58 11.11
CA ALA A 4 4.76 12.82 9.70
C ALA A 4 6.24 13.19 9.49
N ILE A 5 6.79 12.79 8.35
CA ILE A 5 8.18 13.06 7.97
C ILE A 5 8.17 14.29 7.06
N SER A 6 8.77 15.40 7.51
CA SER A 6 8.93 16.56 6.62
C SER A 6 9.86 16.22 5.44
N MET A 7 9.69 16.90 4.31
CA MET A 7 10.60 16.81 3.16
C MET A 7 12.09 16.98 3.54
N ARG A 8 12.39 17.91 4.45
CA ARG A 8 13.77 18.14 4.94
C ARG A 8 14.28 16.99 5.79
N ALA A 9 13.41 16.34 6.58
CA ALA A 9 13.77 15.18 7.36
C ALA A 9 14.03 13.98 6.44
N LEU A 10 13.16 13.76 5.45
CA LEU A 10 13.31 12.69 4.46
C LEU A 10 14.68 12.72 3.76
N GLN A 11 15.13 13.89 3.32
CA GLN A 11 16.43 14.07 2.65
C GLN A 11 17.65 13.67 3.51
N LYS A 12 17.49 13.59 4.84
CA LYS A 12 18.55 13.23 5.79
C LYS A 12 18.46 11.78 6.26
N MET A 13 17.38 11.08 5.94
CA MET A 13 17.20 9.69 6.37
C MET A 13 18.08 8.76 5.56
N SER A 14 18.73 7.82 6.25
CA SER A 14 19.41 6.70 5.60
C SER A 14 18.42 5.60 5.23
N ALA A 15 18.79 4.73 4.31
CA ALA A 15 17.99 3.55 3.95
C ALA A 15 17.65 2.68 5.18
N GLY A 16 18.60 2.51 6.11
CA GLY A 16 18.36 1.78 7.36
C GLY A 16 17.35 2.45 8.28
N ALA A 17 17.35 3.79 8.37
CA ALA A 17 16.35 4.54 9.13
C ALA A 17 14.95 4.43 8.51
N ILE A 18 14.87 4.39 7.17
CA ILE A 18 13.63 4.15 6.44
C ILE A 18 13.13 2.73 6.72
N GLN A 19 14.00 1.72 6.64
CA GLN A 19 13.64 0.33 6.90
C GLN A 19 13.21 0.10 8.35
N ALA A 20 13.78 0.83 9.31
CA ALA A 20 13.41 0.73 10.72
C ALA A 20 12.05 1.37 11.07
N LEU A 21 11.37 2.02 10.11
CA LEU A 21 10.05 2.60 10.36
C LEU A 21 9.04 1.48 10.73
N PRO A 22 8.30 1.62 11.85
CA PRO A 22 7.38 0.60 12.31
C PRO A 22 6.10 0.51 11.46
N HIS A 23 5.78 1.57 10.72
CA HIS A 23 4.58 1.67 9.90
C HIS A 23 4.81 2.69 8.77
N PRO A 24 3.97 2.68 7.72
CA PRO A 24 3.99 3.74 6.72
C PRO A 24 3.89 5.13 7.37
N ALA A 25 4.66 6.09 6.84
CA ALA A 25 4.71 7.45 7.36
C ALA A 25 4.40 8.46 6.24
N PRO A 26 3.47 9.41 6.44
CA PRO A 26 3.21 10.45 5.45
C PRO A 26 4.42 11.39 5.34
N ILE A 27 4.68 11.86 4.12
CA ILE A 27 5.69 12.87 3.83
C ILE A 27 5.00 14.22 3.66
N GLU A 28 5.39 15.21 4.46
CA GLU A 28 4.79 16.54 4.46
C GLU A 28 5.72 17.59 3.82
N ASN A 29 5.11 18.50 3.04
CA ASN A 29 5.71 19.74 2.59
C ASN A 29 4.83 20.92 3.05
N GLY A 30 5.26 21.61 4.10
CA GLY A 30 4.40 22.58 4.78
C GLY A 30 3.22 21.88 5.47
N THR A 31 1.99 22.22 5.07
CA THR A 31 0.75 21.62 5.60
C THR A 31 0.18 20.52 4.70
N ALA A 32 0.80 20.26 3.54
CA ALA A 32 0.33 19.29 2.57
C ALA A 32 1.08 17.95 2.68
N THR A 33 0.34 16.85 2.67
CA THR A 33 0.90 15.51 2.46
C THR A 33 1.17 15.32 0.97
N VAL A 34 2.43 15.14 0.61
CA VAL A 34 2.87 14.99 -0.79
C VAL A 34 3.25 13.56 -1.17
N GLY A 35 3.32 12.66 -0.18
CA GLY A 35 3.63 11.26 -0.41
C GLY A 35 3.53 10.42 0.86
N VAL A 36 3.83 9.14 0.73
CA VAL A 36 3.93 8.20 1.85
C VAL A 36 5.21 7.39 1.68
N LEU A 37 6.00 7.32 2.75
CA LEU A 37 7.14 6.44 2.85
C LEU A 37 6.68 5.10 3.44
N LEU A 38 6.81 4.03 2.65
CA LEU A 38 6.40 2.69 3.02
C LEU A 38 7.64 1.81 3.26
N PRO A 39 7.95 1.43 4.52
CA PRO A 39 9.01 0.48 4.78
C PRO A 39 8.60 -0.91 4.26
N ILE A 40 9.49 -1.51 3.46
CA ILE A 40 9.28 -2.87 2.93
C ILE A 40 9.86 -3.85 3.94
N HIS A 41 8.95 -4.52 4.66
CA HIS A 41 9.26 -5.60 5.59
C HIS A 41 8.90 -6.93 4.95
N SER A 42 9.79 -7.92 5.03
CA SER A 42 9.41 -9.30 4.73
C SER A 42 8.43 -9.78 5.79
N GLY A 43 7.20 -10.10 5.38
CA GLY A 43 6.25 -10.78 6.25
C GLY A 43 6.67 -12.22 6.53
N PRO A 44 6.11 -12.87 7.56
CA PRO A 44 6.26 -14.31 7.76
C PRO A 44 5.87 -15.05 6.47
N GLU A 45 6.66 -16.04 6.07
CA GLU A 45 6.44 -16.79 4.81
C GLU A 45 5.02 -17.38 4.76
N GLU A 46 4.55 -17.91 5.88
CA GLU A 46 3.21 -18.44 6.07
C GLU A 46 2.12 -17.40 5.78
N TYR A 47 2.33 -16.16 6.21
CA TYR A 47 1.41 -15.05 5.96
C TYR A 47 1.41 -14.66 4.48
N MET A 48 2.60 -14.59 3.86
CA MET A 48 2.74 -14.27 2.45
C MET A 48 2.12 -15.32 1.51
N GLN A 49 2.08 -16.59 1.93
CA GLN A 49 1.38 -17.66 1.20
C GLN A 49 -0.13 -17.63 1.44
N LYS A 50 -0.56 -17.29 2.66
CA LYS A 50 -1.98 -17.23 3.04
C LYS A 50 -2.73 -16.10 2.34
N VAL A 51 -2.14 -14.91 2.22
CA VAL A 51 -2.82 -13.73 1.67
C VAL A 51 -3.35 -13.95 0.24
N PRO A 52 -2.57 -14.47 -0.73
CA PRO A 52 -3.11 -14.78 -2.06
C PRO A 52 -4.23 -15.82 -2.04
N ALA A 53 -4.16 -16.81 -1.15
CA ALA A 53 -5.21 -17.82 -1.01
C ALA A 53 -6.51 -17.20 -0.47
N ASP A 54 -6.42 -16.34 0.55
CA ASP A 54 -7.56 -15.62 1.12
C ASP A 54 -8.18 -14.67 0.08
N ILE A 55 -7.36 -13.96 -0.71
CA ILE A 55 -7.84 -13.10 -1.80
C ILE A 55 -8.61 -13.93 -2.84
N ARG A 56 -8.08 -15.08 -3.26
CA ARG A 56 -8.78 -15.98 -4.20
C ARG A 56 -10.08 -16.51 -3.62
N ALA A 57 -10.07 -16.91 -2.35
CA ALA A 57 -11.26 -17.40 -1.67
C ALA A 57 -12.34 -16.33 -1.51
N ALA A 58 -11.94 -15.06 -1.31
CA ALA A 58 -12.86 -13.94 -1.30
C ALA A 58 -13.42 -13.65 -2.72
N ALA A 59 -12.56 -13.65 -3.74
CA ALA A 59 -12.98 -13.45 -5.12
C ALA A 59 -13.97 -14.52 -5.60
N ALA A 60 -13.80 -15.78 -5.18
CA ALA A 60 -14.72 -16.87 -5.50
C ALA A 60 -16.14 -16.71 -4.92
N LYS A 61 -16.34 -15.74 -4.01
CA LYS A 61 -17.66 -15.40 -3.43
C LYS A 61 -18.38 -14.30 -4.20
N HIS A 62 -17.73 -13.68 -5.19
CA HIS A 62 -18.37 -12.65 -5.98
C HIS A 62 -19.55 -13.25 -6.76
N SER A 63 -20.65 -12.52 -6.75
CA SER A 63 -21.77 -12.77 -7.66
C SER A 63 -21.38 -12.38 -9.08
N PRO A 64 -22.07 -12.93 -10.10
CA PRO A 64 -21.86 -12.53 -11.49
C PRO A 64 -22.02 -11.01 -11.73
N GLU A 65 -22.89 -10.34 -10.95
CA GLU A 65 -23.11 -8.89 -11.06
C GLU A 65 -21.92 -8.08 -10.52
N GLU A 66 -21.32 -8.53 -9.41
CA GLU A 66 -20.11 -7.93 -8.83
C GLU A 66 -18.91 -8.11 -9.76
N GLU A 67 -18.78 -9.29 -10.36
CA GLU A 67 -17.70 -9.57 -11.32
C GLU A 67 -17.83 -8.69 -12.57
N ALA A 68 -19.05 -8.53 -13.11
CA ALA A 68 -19.32 -7.62 -14.22
C ALA A 68 -19.09 -6.13 -13.86
N ALA A 69 -19.27 -5.73 -12.60
CA ALA A 69 -18.91 -4.38 -12.15
C ALA A 69 -17.39 -4.18 -12.07
N ILE A 70 -16.67 -5.18 -11.57
CA ILE A 70 -15.19 -5.16 -11.50
C ILE A 70 -14.58 -5.09 -12.89
N ASP A 71 -15.10 -5.87 -13.84
CA ASP A 71 -14.60 -5.90 -15.21
C ASP A 71 -14.83 -4.57 -15.95
N ARG A 72 -15.97 -3.91 -15.72
CA ARG A 72 -16.21 -2.55 -16.23
C ARG A 72 -15.17 -1.55 -15.71
N LEU A 73 -14.92 -1.54 -14.40
CA LEU A 73 -13.91 -0.65 -13.79
C LEU A 73 -12.49 -0.93 -14.29
N ARG A 74 -12.16 -2.19 -14.61
CA ARG A 74 -10.88 -2.57 -15.22
C ARG A 74 -10.76 -2.07 -16.65
N ALA A 75 -11.82 -2.21 -17.45
CA ALA A 75 -11.85 -1.73 -18.83
C ALA A 75 -11.70 -0.20 -18.89
N GLU A 76 -12.34 0.53 -17.98
CA GLU A 76 -12.21 2.00 -17.84
C GLU A 76 -10.78 2.45 -17.50
N ARG A 77 -10.00 1.62 -16.78
CA ARG A 77 -8.60 1.90 -16.44
C ARG A 77 -7.58 1.43 -17.48
N GLY A 78 -7.95 0.52 -18.38
CA GLY A 78 -7.07 -0.03 -19.42
C GLY A 78 -7.10 0.74 -20.75
N ALA A 79 -7.80 1.88 -20.80
CA ALA A 79 -7.97 2.69 -22.00
C ALA A 79 -6.96 3.85 -22.14
N GLU A 80 -5.81 3.77 -21.47
CA GLU A 80 -4.64 4.65 -21.69
C GLU A 80 -3.53 3.95 -22.48
#